data_AF-A0A150PG31-F1
#
_entry.id   AF-A0A150PG31-F1
#
_cell.length_a   1.000
_cell.length_b   1.000
_cell.length_c   1.000
_cell.angle_alpha   90.00
_cell.angle_beta   90.00
_cell.angle_gamma   90.00
#
_symmetry.space_group_name_H-M   'P 1'
#
loop_
_entity.id
_entity.type
_entity.pdbx_description
1 polymer ?
#
loop_
_entity_poly.entity_id
_entity_poly.type
_entity_poly.pdbx_seq_one_letter_code
_entity_poly.pdbx_strand_id
1 'polypeptide(L)'
;MATIEEITTEVVPRDTVVELKGVVAMSRKFFIDDTNSGDCLWGVFLSSPGLEETAANSGILAVSRSKATTDGNGEAVCPSLESASPGDPFPDDVAPGDVLDVVGETTYFSSSSCRDACGDLTCDSASEPPENASNCRQDCGTSPELIPQSAIGQFQIDWIKSAMRTGRVEVPKPHVLTADEVAKLSSPTETPFHHEWGGVKVRLDGSLSPVLRTNTMGEQTVVGSYGNIHVENGTEGGLVQVGNKVYYIGGAQSACHQGPVYSDVNVMFNRVDGFIYKNFCIWSLQLTNKCTDIDPPSEDCVEDNLVCP
;
A
#
# COMPACT_ATOMS: atom_id res chain seq x y z
N MET A 1 16.35 5.77 -22.02
CA MET A 1 16.26 5.55 -20.57
C MET A 1 15.22 6.53 -20.08
N ALA A 2 14.19 6.02 -19.42
CA ALA A 2 13.14 6.86 -18.84
C ALA A 2 13.47 7.13 -17.36
N THR A 3 12.86 8.15 -16.81
CA THR A 3 12.83 8.45 -15.38
C THR A 3 11.44 8.18 -14.81
N ILE A 4 11.35 8.06 -13.48
CA ILE A 4 10.04 7.93 -12.81
C ILE A 4 9.22 9.19 -13.06
N GLU A 5 9.84 10.37 -12.98
CA GLU A 5 9.18 11.65 -13.22
C GLU A 5 8.57 11.74 -14.62
N GLU A 6 9.31 11.33 -15.67
CA GLU A 6 8.76 11.31 -17.03
C GLU A 6 7.54 10.37 -17.17
N ILE A 7 7.42 9.35 -16.34
CA ILE A 7 6.30 8.40 -16.37
C ILE A 7 5.11 8.98 -15.62
N THR A 8 5.31 9.48 -14.40
CA THR A 8 4.23 10.05 -13.57
C THR A 8 3.71 11.37 -14.10
N THR A 9 4.48 12.08 -14.93
CA THR A 9 4.06 13.28 -15.67
C THR A 9 3.59 13.00 -17.09
N GLU A 10 3.47 11.71 -17.48
CA GLU A 10 3.03 11.25 -18.80
C GLU A 10 3.85 11.77 -20.00
N VAL A 11 5.09 12.21 -19.77
CA VAL A 11 6.08 12.47 -20.84
C VAL A 11 6.38 11.18 -21.59
N VAL A 12 6.48 10.06 -20.86
CA VAL A 12 6.48 8.70 -21.44
C VAL A 12 5.03 8.21 -21.51
N PRO A 13 4.52 7.84 -22.70
CA PRO A 13 3.17 7.30 -22.84
C PRO A 13 3.01 5.96 -22.13
N ARG A 14 1.78 5.64 -21.75
CA ARG A 14 1.38 4.31 -21.26
C ARG A 14 1.66 3.23 -22.30
N ASP A 15 1.69 1.98 -21.85
CA ASP A 15 1.95 0.78 -22.67
C ASP A 15 3.30 0.84 -23.42
N THR A 16 4.25 1.61 -22.87
CA THR A 16 5.60 1.77 -23.41
C THR A 16 6.59 0.94 -22.59
N VAL A 17 7.41 0.15 -23.28
CA VAL A 17 8.53 -0.55 -22.64
C VAL A 17 9.62 0.46 -22.29
N VAL A 18 9.98 0.52 -21.01
CA VAL A 18 10.99 1.44 -20.48
C VAL A 18 12.09 0.70 -19.75
N GLU A 19 13.25 1.34 -19.71
CA GLU A 19 14.39 0.97 -18.86
C GLU A 19 14.60 2.13 -17.87
N LEU A 20 14.45 1.82 -16.58
CA LEU A 20 14.78 2.67 -15.45
C LEU A 20 16.14 2.24 -14.89
N LYS A 21 17.08 3.18 -14.75
CA LYS A 21 18.43 2.87 -14.23
C LYS A 21 18.69 3.49 -12.87
N GLY A 22 19.36 2.73 -12.02
CA GLY A 22 19.80 3.19 -10.71
C GLY A 22 18.68 3.50 -9.72
N VAL A 23 17.45 3.05 -9.98
CA VAL A 23 16.32 3.31 -9.07
C VAL A 23 16.52 2.57 -7.75
N VAL A 24 16.07 3.17 -6.65
CA VAL A 24 16.32 2.67 -5.30
C VAL A 24 15.08 1.91 -4.81
N ALA A 25 15.22 0.66 -4.40
CA ALA A 25 14.16 -0.06 -3.73
C ALA A 25 13.85 0.63 -2.39
N MET A 26 12.59 1.00 -2.19
CA MET A 26 12.08 1.64 -0.97
C MET A 26 11.35 0.66 -0.07
N SER A 27 10.91 -0.47 -0.63
CA SER A 27 10.30 -1.58 0.09
C SER A 27 11.07 -2.87 -0.17
N ARG A 28 10.82 -3.87 0.66
CA ARG A 28 11.09 -5.27 0.28
C ARG A 28 10.15 -5.70 -0.85
N LYS A 29 10.45 -6.85 -1.48
CA LYS A 29 9.49 -7.55 -2.35
C LYS A 29 8.29 -8.02 -1.54
N PHE A 30 7.08 -7.80 -2.05
CA PHE A 30 5.85 -8.19 -1.37
C PHE A 30 4.81 -8.75 -2.34
N PHE A 31 3.91 -9.58 -1.81
CA PHE A 31 2.81 -10.14 -2.59
C PHE A 31 1.69 -9.09 -2.75
N ILE A 32 1.29 -8.84 -3.99
CA ILE A 32 0.18 -7.92 -4.29
C ILE A 32 -1.13 -8.69 -4.36
N ASP A 33 -1.22 -9.68 -5.24
CA ASP A 33 -2.46 -10.42 -5.46
C ASP A 33 -2.21 -11.69 -6.29
N ASP A 34 -3.13 -12.64 -6.23
CA ASP A 34 -3.24 -13.73 -7.20
C ASP A 34 -4.35 -13.41 -8.19
N THR A 35 -4.08 -13.61 -9.47
CA THR A 35 -5.08 -13.38 -10.51
C THR A 35 -5.88 -14.65 -10.72
N ASN A 36 -7.15 -14.49 -11.13
CA ASN A 36 -7.97 -15.61 -11.59
C ASN A 36 -7.37 -16.37 -12.79
N SER A 37 -6.33 -15.82 -13.45
CA SER A 37 -5.57 -16.49 -14.53
C SER A 37 -4.44 -17.39 -14.03
N GLY A 38 -4.25 -17.50 -12.71
CA GLY A 38 -3.17 -18.28 -12.10
C GLY A 38 -1.81 -17.59 -12.14
N ASP A 39 -1.80 -16.25 -12.16
CA ASP A 39 -0.57 -15.46 -12.00
C ASP A 39 -0.48 -14.91 -10.58
N CYS A 40 0.74 -14.83 -10.05
CA CYS A 40 1.06 -14.22 -8.77
C CYS A 40 1.71 -12.88 -9.03
N LEU A 41 1.14 -11.80 -8.50
CA LEU A 41 1.65 -10.45 -8.64
C LEU A 41 2.56 -10.10 -7.47
N TRP A 42 3.74 -9.58 -7.79
CA TRP A 42 4.75 -9.19 -6.81
C TRP A 42 5.14 -7.72 -7.01
N GLY A 43 5.29 -7.00 -5.90
CA GLY A 43 5.56 -5.57 -5.90
C GLY A 43 6.89 -5.21 -5.26
N VAL A 44 7.50 -4.15 -5.77
CA VAL A 44 8.55 -3.37 -5.11
C VAL A 44 8.25 -1.89 -5.34
N PHE A 45 8.23 -1.08 -4.28
CA PHE A 45 8.22 0.37 -4.42
C PHE A 45 9.63 0.87 -4.74
N LEU A 46 9.74 1.71 -5.77
CA LEU A 46 10.99 2.25 -6.25
C LEU A 46 11.00 3.77 -6.12
N SER A 47 12.16 4.33 -5.80
CA SER A 47 12.42 5.77 -5.80
C SER A 47 13.42 6.15 -6.89
N SER A 48 13.33 7.39 -7.36
CA SER A 48 14.34 8.02 -8.20
C SER A 48 15.73 7.96 -7.51
N PRO A 49 16.81 7.79 -8.29
CA PRO A 49 18.17 7.76 -7.76
C PRO A 49 18.58 9.08 -7.09
N GLY A 50 19.51 8.98 -6.14
CA GLY A 50 20.28 10.14 -5.65
C GLY A 50 19.50 11.11 -4.77
N LEU A 51 18.38 10.69 -4.20
CA LEU A 51 17.58 11.50 -3.29
C LEU A 51 17.98 11.29 -1.83
N GLU A 52 18.05 12.38 -1.07
CA GLU A 52 18.16 12.32 0.41
C GLU A 52 16.78 12.23 1.08
N GLU A 53 15.76 12.80 0.44
CA GLU A 53 14.35 12.78 0.84
C GLU A 53 13.52 12.50 -0.42
N THR A 54 12.47 11.70 -0.29
CA THR A 54 11.51 11.48 -1.39
C THR A 54 10.85 12.80 -1.81
N ALA A 55 10.42 12.89 -3.06
CA ALA A 55 9.76 14.08 -3.58
C ALA A 55 8.56 13.71 -4.45
N ALA A 56 7.78 14.72 -4.78
CA ALA A 56 6.83 14.69 -5.88
C ALA A 56 7.40 13.99 -7.13
N ASN A 57 6.62 13.10 -7.74
CA ASN A 57 6.99 12.35 -8.96
C ASN A 57 8.26 11.50 -8.82
N SER A 58 8.67 11.17 -7.59
CA SER A 58 9.91 10.42 -7.37
C SER A 58 9.70 8.95 -7.06
N GLY A 59 8.46 8.48 -6.92
CA GLY A 59 8.12 7.13 -6.49
C GLY A 59 7.25 6.41 -7.50
N ILE A 60 7.40 5.09 -7.60
CA ILE A 60 6.54 4.25 -8.45
C ILE A 60 6.44 2.83 -7.89
N LEU A 61 5.31 2.17 -8.12
CA LEU A 61 5.21 0.73 -7.89
C LEU A 61 5.67 -0.02 -9.15
N ALA A 62 6.60 -0.95 -8.96
CA ALA A 62 6.99 -1.90 -10.00
C ALA A 62 6.43 -3.30 -9.71
N VAL A 63 5.76 -3.89 -10.70
CA VAL A 63 4.95 -5.11 -10.58
C VAL A 63 5.47 -6.20 -11.52
N SER A 64 5.93 -7.30 -10.95
CA SER A 64 6.30 -8.51 -11.69
C SER A 64 5.24 -9.60 -11.54
N ARG A 65 5.33 -10.61 -12.41
CA ARG A 65 4.43 -11.77 -12.40
C ARG A 65 5.24 -13.06 -12.31
N SER A 66 4.76 -14.00 -11.52
CA SER A 66 5.12 -15.42 -11.63
C SER A 66 3.87 -16.27 -11.85
N LYS A 67 4.06 -17.56 -12.16
CA LYS A 67 2.94 -18.50 -12.23
C LYS A 67 2.65 -19.07 -10.85
N ALA A 68 1.37 -19.21 -10.53
CA ALA A 68 0.93 -20.01 -9.40
C ALA A 68 1.37 -21.47 -9.60
N THR A 69 1.68 -22.12 -8.49
CA THR A 69 1.94 -23.56 -8.44
C THR A 69 0.67 -24.31 -8.07
N THR A 70 0.69 -25.64 -8.12
CA THR A 70 -0.45 -26.45 -7.69
C THR A 70 -0.14 -27.08 -6.33
N ASP A 71 -1.04 -26.95 -5.37
CA ASP A 71 -0.91 -27.60 -4.07
C ASP A 71 -1.24 -29.10 -4.11
N GLY A 72 -1.19 -29.76 -2.95
CA GLY A 72 -1.51 -31.19 -2.84
C GLY A 72 -2.96 -31.57 -3.18
N ASN A 73 -3.86 -30.58 -3.24
CA ASN A 73 -5.29 -30.75 -3.54
C ASN A 73 -5.63 -30.38 -4.99
N GLY A 74 -4.66 -29.90 -5.78
CA GLY A 74 -4.92 -29.45 -7.15
C GLY A 74 -5.27 -27.97 -7.26
N GLU A 75 -5.22 -27.19 -6.18
CA GLU A 75 -5.54 -25.77 -6.16
C GLU A 75 -4.34 -24.92 -6.57
N ALA A 76 -4.58 -23.84 -7.30
CA ALA A 76 -3.54 -22.89 -7.67
C ALA A 76 -3.15 -22.07 -6.43
N VAL A 77 -1.86 -22.10 -6.07
CA VAL A 77 -1.32 -21.42 -4.90
C VAL A 77 -0.07 -20.64 -5.28
N CYS A 78 -0.05 -19.36 -4.91
CA CYS A 78 1.12 -18.52 -5.01
C CYS A 78 2.14 -18.86 -3.92
N PRO A 79 3.43 -18.98 -4.27
CA PRO A 79 4.46 -19.31 -3.29
C PRO A 79 4.58 -18.20 -2.24
N SER A 80 4.89 -18.56 -1.00
CA SER A 80 5.32 -17.57 0.00
C SER A 80 6.81 -17.29 -0.19
N LEU A 81 7.22 -16.02 -0.10
CA LEU A 81 8.63 -15.63 -0.15
C LEU A 81 9.47 -16.30 0.95
N GLU A 82 8.84 -16.77 2.04
CA GLU A 82 9.52 -17.49 3.12
C GLU A 82 9.80 -18.96 2.78
N SER A 83 9.01 -19.57 1.88
CA SER A 83 9.07 -21.00 1.60
C SER A 83 9.67 -21.33 0.24
N ALA A 84 9.49 -20.48 -0.76
CA ALA A 84 9.98 -20.70 -2.11
C ALA A 84 10.14 -19.40 -2.89
N SER A 85 11.14 -19.40 -3.80
CA SER A 85 11.27 -18.35 -4.81
C SER A 85 10.07 -18.37 -5.75
N PRO A 86 9.39 -17.23 -6.00
CA PRO A 86 8.35 -17.17 -7.01
C PRO A 86 8.89 -17.27 -8.44
N GLY A 87 10.18 -17.04 -8.66
CA GLY A 87 10.81 -17.12 -9.97
C GLY A 87 10.42 -15.99 -10.93
N ASP A 88 9.83 -14.90 -10.43
CA ASP A 88 9.67 -13.67 -11.21
C ASP A 88 11.00 -12.88 -11.30
N PRO A 89 11.08 -11.83 -12.15
CA PRO A 89 12.33 -11.14 -12.39
C PRO A 89 12.91 -10.31 -11.25
N PHE A 90 12.19 -10.06 -10.15
CA PHE A 90 12.79 -9.41 -8.98
C PHE A 90 13.57 -10.42 -8.13
N PRO A 91 14.79 -10.07 -7.67
CA PRO A 91 15.47 -10.84 -6.63
C PRO A 91 14.57 -11.00 -5.40
N ASP A 92 14.55 -12.19 -4.80
CA ASP A 92 13.65 -12.47 -3.67
C ASP A 92 14.05 -11.73 -2.38
N ASP A 93 15.33 -11.40 -2.27
CA ASP A 93 15.93 -10.70 -1.13
C ASP A 93 16.01 -9.18 -1.36
N VAL A 94 15.24 -8.61 -2.30
CA VAL A 94 15.18 -7.15 -2.48
C VAL A 94 14.85 -6.50 -1.14
N ALA A 95 15.70 -5.56 -0.74
CA ALA A 95 15.59 -4.83 0.51
C ALA A 95 15.65 -3.31 0.26
N PRO A 96 15.07 -2.50 1.16
CA PRO A 96 15.25 -1.05 1.10
C PRO A 96 16.73 -0.65 0.98
N GLY A 97 16.99 0.24 0.02
CA GLY A 97 18.32 0.77 -0.31
C GLY A 97 19.01 0.04 -1.45
N ASP A 98 18.51 -1.11 -1.90
CA ASP A 98 19.04 -1.78 -3.10
C ASP A 98 18.88 -0.89 -4.32
N VAL A 99 19.95 -0.76 -5.12
CA VAL A 99 19.90 -0.05 -6.41
C VAL A 99 19.61 -1.07 -7.50
N LEU A 100 18.56 -0.81 -8.28
CA LEU A 100 18.06 -1.70 -9.32
C LEU A 100 18.09 -1.00 -10.70
N ASP A 101 18.45 -1.76 -11.72
CA ASP A 101 18.12 -1.45 -13.11
C ASP A 101 16.91 -2.30 -13.52
N VAL A 102 15.81 -1.66 -13.90
CA VAL A 102 14.50 -2.30 -14.12
C VAL A 102 14.04 -2.06 -15.55
N VAL A 103 13.61 -3.14 -16.21
CA VAL A 103 12.95 -3.09 -17.53
C VAL A 103 11.54 -3.63 -17.37
N GLY A 104 10.55 -2.84 -17.80
CA GLY A 104 9.14 -3.21 -17.74
C GLY A 104 8.32 -2.33 -18.68
N GLU A 105 7.01 -2.32 -18.49
CA GLU A 105 6.04 -1.59 -19.30
C GLU A 105 5.29 -0.59 -18.44
N THR A 106 5.25 0.67 -18.84
CA THR A 106 4.48 1.69 -18.14
C THR A 106 3.00 1.35 -18.19
N THR A 107 2.30 1.38 -17.07
CA THR A 107 0.85 1.18 -17.02
C THR A 107 0.21 2.17 -16.06
N TYR A 108 -1.11 2.13 -16.02
CA TYR A 108 -1.93 2.88 -15.10
C TYR A 108 -2.95 1.93 -14.47
N PHE A 109 -2.70 1.58 -13.20
CA PHE A 109 -3.63 0.74 -12.47
C PHE A 109 -4.87 1.55 -12.12
N SER A 110 -5.96 1.27 -12.82
CA SER A 110 -7.29 1.77 -12.52
C SER A 110 -8.28 0.62 -12.64
N SER A 111 -9.16 0.45 -11.66
CA SER A 111 -10.27 -0.51 -11.78
C SER A 111 -11.51 0.22 -12.27
N SER A 112 -12.11 -0.26 -13.36
CA SER A 112 -13.35 0.31 -13.93
C SER A 112 -14.57 0.14 -13.03
N SER A 113 -14.47 -0.70 -11.99
CA SER A 113 -15.48 -0.83 -10.94
C SER A 113 -15.38 0.24 -9.87
N CYS A 114 -14.28 1.01 -9.82
CA CYS A 114 -14.17 2.15 -8.91
C CYS A 114 -15.02 3.32 -9.43
N ARG A 115 -15.84 3.89 -8.55
CA ARG A 115 -16.70 5.02 -8.85
C ARG A 115 -16.40 6.18 -7.91
N ASP A 116 -16.59 7.40 -8.41
CA ASP A 116 -16.16 8.65 -7.75
C ASP A 116 -17.03 9.09 -6.56
N ALA A 117 -18.08 8.34 -6.21
CA ALA A 117 -18.95 8.69 -5.10
C ALA A 117 -19.57 7.46 -4.43
N CYS A 118 -19.44 7.40 -3.10
CA CYS A 118 -20.36 6.65 -2.26
C CYS A 118 -21.76 7.28 -2.44
N GLY A 119 -22.73 6.50 -2.89
CA GLY A 119 -24.13 6.95 -2.86
C GLY A 119 -24.61 7.11 -1.41
N ASP A 120 -25.77 7.73 -1.22
CA ASP A 120 -26.45 7.80 0.08
C ASP A 120 -26.78 6.38 0.55
N LEU A 121 -25.98 5.83 1.47
CA LEU A 121 -26.13 4.46 1.96
C LEU A 121 -26.75 4.49 3.34
N THR A 122 -28.05 4.16 3.43
CA THR A 122 -28.69 3.92 4.73
C THR A 122 -28.36 2.50 5.18
N CYS A 123 -27.76 2.37 6.36
CA CYS A 123 -27.55 1.10 7.04
C CYS A 123 -28.85 0.64 7.72
N ASP A 124 -29.92 0.52 6.93
CA ASP A 124 -31.20 0.03 7.42
C ASP A 124 -31.20 -1.50 7.37
N SER A 125 -31.39 -2.08 8.55
CA SER A 125 -31.35 -3.50 8.87
C SER A 125 -32.01 -4.43 7.84
N ALA A 126 -31.31 -5.55 7.56
CA ALA A 126 -31.86 -6.85 7.14
C ALA A 126 -32.36 -7.05 5.69
N SER A 127 -32.03 -6.18 4.74
CA SER A 127 -32.14 -6.52 3.31
C SER A 127 -30.75 -6.63 2.69
N GLU A 128 -30.47 -7.76 2.03
CA GLU A 128 -29.33 -7.86 1.12
C GLU A 128 -29.33 -6.61 0.22
N PRO A 129 -28.19 -5.90 0.09
CA PRO A 129 -28.13 -4.75 -0.78
C PRO A 129 -28.55 -5.21 -2.19
N PRO A 130 -29.43 -4.46 -2.90
CA PRO A 130 -29.78 -4.81 -4.27
C PRO A 130 -28.49 -4.94 -5.09
N GLU A 131 -28.47 -5.87 -6.05
CA GLU A 131 -27.29 -6.21 -6.90
C GLU A 131 -26.63 -5.00 -7.62
N ASN A 132 -27.21 -3.80 -7.50
CA ASN A 132 -26.76 -2.54 -8.09
C ASN A 132 -26.36 -1.46 -7.05
N ALA A 133 -26.23 -1.79 -5.76
CA ALA A 133 -25.76 -0.88 -4.70
C ALA A 133 -24.43 -1.36 -4.11
N SER A 134 -23.30 -1.02 -4.71
CA SER A 134 -21.97 -1.33 -4.16
C SER A 134 -20.93 -0.25 -4.51
N ASN A 135 -21.21 0.99 -4.10
CA ASN A 135 -20.31 2.14 -4.29
C ASN A 135 -19.30 2.35 -3.15
N CYS A 136 -19.28 1.47 -2.14
CA CYS A 136 -18.28 1.45 -1.06
C CYS A 136 -18.05 -0.03 -0.68
N ARG A 137 -16.85 -0.39 -0.20
CA ARG A 137 -16.67 -1.68 0.49
C ARG A 137 -17.30 -1.52 1.86
N GLN A 138 -18.58 -1.86 1.96
CA GLN A 138 -19.32 -1.82 3.21
C GLN A 138 -18.76 -2.90 4.14
N ASP A 139 -17.99 -2.52 5.16
CA ASP A 139 -17.86 -3.34 6.36
C ASP A 139 -19.14 -3.12 7.18
N CYS A 140 -20.24 -3.79 6.79
CA CYS A 140 -21.53 -3.77 7.49
C CYS A 140 -21.48 -4.49 8.86
N GLY A 141 -20.35 -4.40 9.55
CA GLY A 141 -20.24 -4.71 10.97
C GLY A 141 -21.04 -3.71 11.81
N THR A 142 -20.87 -3.77 13.12
CA THR A 142 -21.56 -2.92 14.10
C THR A 142 -21.18 -1.43 14.03
N SER A 143 -20.28 -1.04 13.12
CA SER A 143 -19.82 0.34 12.89
C SER A 143 -19.49 0.56 11.39
N PRO A 144 -20.50 0.78 10.53
CA PRO A 144 -20.29 0.99 9.09
C PRO A 144 -19.53 2.30 8.84
N GLU A 145 -18.49 2.22 8.01
CA GLU A 145 -17.71 3.38 7.57
C GLU A 145 -17.77 3.54 6.05
N LEU A 146 -17.94 4.78 5.60
CA LEU A 146 -17.87 5.16 4.20
C LEU A 146 -16.44 5.59 3.88
N ILE A 147 -15.60 4.64 3.43
CA ILE A 147 -14.29 4.99 2.88
C ILE A 147 -14.49 5.47 1.44
N PRO A 148 -14.11 6.72 1.09
CA PRO A 148 -14.26 7.23 -0.26
C PRO A 148 -13.53 6.35 -1.28
N GLN A 149 -14.27 5.89 -2.29
CA GLN A 149 -13.68 5.26 -3.47
C GLN A 149 -13.26 6.32 -4.47
N SER A 150 -12.23 6.02 -5.25
CA SER A 150 -11.72 6.92 -6.27
C SER A 150 -11.46 6.14 -7.56
N ALA A 151 -11.88 6.66 -8.71
CA ALA A 151 -11.50 6.12 -10.02
C ALA A 151 -10.10 6.58 -10.46
N ILE A 152 -9.45 7.48 -9.71
CA ILE A 152 -8.08 7.90 -9.98
C ILE A 152 -7.17 6.69 -9.81
N GLY A 153 -6.47 6.34 -10.87
CA GLY A 153 -5.53 5.24 -10.91
C GLY A 153 -4.12 5.66 -10.51
N GLN A 154 -3.25 4.67 -10.38
CA GLN A 154 -1.86 4.84 -10.00
C GLN A 154 -0.95 4.48 -11.17
N PHE A 155 0.04 5.32 -11.47
CA PHE A 155 1.11 4.96 -12.41
C PHE A 155 1.98 3.84 -11.85
N GLN A 156 2.34 2.90 -12.71
CA GLN A 156 3.14 1.74 -12.33
C GLN A 156 4.06 1.32 -13.48
N ILE A 157 5.10 0.56 -13.16
CA ILE A 157 5.81 -0.27 -14.12
C ILE A 157 5.31 -1.69 -13.95
N ASP A 158 4.59 -2.21 -14.92
CA ASP A 158 4.09 -3.57 -14.91
C ASP A 158 4.90 -4.44 -15.89
N TRP A 159 4.60 -5.74 -15.92
CA TRP A 159 5.25 -6.71 -16.81
C TRP A 159 6.77 -6.62 -16.72
N ILE A 160 7.32 -6.51 -15.51
CA ILE A 160 8.78 -6.49 -15.31
C ILE A 160 9.39 -7.67 -16.06
N LYS A 161 10.33 -7.37 -16.95
CA LYS A 161 11.09 -8.32 -17.77
C LYS A 161 12.44 -8.64 -17.15
N SER A 162 13.01 -7.68 -16.43
CA SER A 162 14.26 -7.83 -15.70
C SER A 162 14.35 -6.81 -14.57
N ALA A 163 14.86 -7.22 -13.41
CA ALA A 163 15.33 -6.32 -12.37
C ALA A 163 16.71 -6.78 -11.90
N MET A 164 17.75 -5.99 -12.17
CA MET A 164 19.12 -6.32 -11.83
C MET A 164 19.60 -5.44 -10.68
N ARG A 165 20.03 -6.06 -9.57
CA ARG A 165 20.69 -5.34 -8.48
C ARG A 165 22.09 -4.89 -8.93
N THR A 166 22.35 -3.59 -8.86
CA THR A 166 23.61 -2.96 -9.28
C THR A 166 24.40 -2.37 -8.13
N GLY A 167 23.79 -2.21 -6.95
CA GLY A 167 24.46 -1.69 -5.77
C GLY A 167 23.51 -1.51 -4.58
N ARG A 168 23.95 -0.70 -3.62
CA ARG A 168 23.17 -0.29 -2.45
C ARG A 168 23.49 1.15 -2.07
N VAL A 169 22.49 1.89 -1.62
CA VAL A 169 22.58 3.28 -1.14
C VAL A 169 21.77 3.45 0.14
N GLU A 170 21.90 4.62 0.78
CA GLU A 170 21.00 5.01 1.85
C GLU A 170 19.57 5.17 1.32
N VAL A 171 18.58 4.77 2.12
CA VAL A 171 17.16 4.91 1.76
C VAL A 171 16.77 6.38 1.93
N PRO A 172 16.22 7.04 0.89
CA PRO A 172 15.66 8.38 1.01
C PRO A 172 14.69 8.49 2.19
N LYS A 173 14.77 9.59 2.94
CA LYS A 173 13.82 9.87 4.03
C LYS A 173 12.42 10.11 3.44
N PRO A 174 11.34 9.70 4.13
CA PRO A 174 9.99 10.02 3.70
C PRO A 174 9.74 11.52 3.73
N HIS A 175 9.00 12.03 2.74
CA HIS A 175 8.54 13.41 2.70
C HIS A 175 7.48 13.65 3.77
N VAL A 176 7.64 14.71 4.57
CA VAL A 176 6.65 15.07 5.60
C VAL A 176 5.51 15.84 4.96
N LEU A 177 4.31 15.24 4.92
CA LEU A 177 3.14 15.88 4.34
C LEU A 177 2.71 17.10 5.17
N THR A 178 2.43 18.19 4.47
CA THR A 178 1.75 19.36 5.01
C THR A 178 0.27 19.04 5.30
N ALA A 179 -0.39 19.86 6.13
CA ALA A 179 -1.82 19.69 6.42
C ALA A 179 -2.69 19.69 5.14
N ASP A 180 -2.33 20.52 4.16
CA ASP A 180 -3.04 20.60 2.87
C ASP A 180 -2.85 19.32 2.04
N GLU A 181 -1.68 18.69 2.10
CA GLU A 181 -1.40 17.42 1.42
C GLU A 181 -2.10 16.24 2.10
N VAL A 182 -2.15 16.24 3.45
CA VAL A 182 -2.92 15.23 4.19
C VAL A 182 -4.40 15.28 3.82
N ALA A 183 -4.98 16.47 3.66
CA ALA A 183 -6.37 16.61 3.21
C ALA A 183 -6.60 16.10 1.77
N LYS A 184 -5.58 16.14 0.90
CA LYS A 184 -5.66 15.63 -0.47
C LYS A 184 -5.50 14.11 -0.55
N LEU A 185 -4.73 13.52 0.36
CA LEU A 185 -4.47 12.08 0.42
C LEU A 185 -5.76 11.25 0.56
N SER A 186 -6.71 11.70 1.37
CA SER A 186 -8.01 11.04 1.54
C SER A 186 -9.03 11.41 0.48
N SER A 187 -8.74 12.42 -0.35
CA SER A 187 -9.71 12.94 -1.31
C SER A 187 -9.83 12.02 -2.53
N PRO A 188 -11.06 11.63 -2.90
CA PRO A 188 -11.25 10.76 -4.05
C PRO A 188 -11.10 11.46 -5.40
N THR A 189 -11.01 12.80 -5.42
CA THR A 189 -11.02 13.65 -6.61
C THR A 189 -9.73 14.42 -6.85
N GLU A 190 -8.73 14.34 -5.97
CA GLU A 190 -7.46 15.07 -6.07
C GLU A 190 -6.48 14.39 -7.03
N THR A 191 -6.84 14.33 -8.31
CA THR A 191 -6.04 13.69 -9.37
C THR A 191 -4.58 14.17 -9.39
N PRO A 192 -4.28 15.48 -9.37
CA PRO A 192 -2.90 15.94 -9.43
C PRO A 192 -2.05 15.40 -8.27
N PHE A 193 -2.61 15.40 -7.06
CA PHE A 193 -1.93 14.89 -5.88
C PHE A 193 -1.63 13.39 -6.00
N HIS A 194 -2.62 12.59 -6.40
CA HIS A 194 -2.47 11.14 -6.51
C HIS A 194 -1.53 10.72 -7.64
N HIS A 195 -1.47 11.49 -8.73
CA HIS A 195 -0.50 11.28 -9.81
C HIS A 195 0.91 11.60 -9.36
N GLU A 196 1.08 12.70 -8.62
CA GLU A 196 2.37 13.18 -8.13
C GLU A 196 2.95 12.30 -7.03
N TRP A 197 2.10 11.80 -6.12
CA TRP A 197 2.55 11.13 -4.90
C TRP A 197 2.30 9.62 -4.87
N GLY A 198 1.55 9.06 -5.84
CA GLY A 198 1.28 7.63 -5.92
C GLY A 198 2.56 6.79 -6.05
N GLY A 199 2.84 5.97 -5.05
CA GLY A 199 4.06 5.14 -4.96
C GLY A 199 5.22 5.80 -4.20
N VAL A 200 5.06 7.04 -3.73
CA VAL A 200 6.05 7.75 -2.91
C VAL A 200 5.90 7.37 -1.43
N LYS A 201 7.02 7.17 -0.72
CA LYS A 201 7.01 7.01 0.75
C LYS A 201 6.90 8.38 1.40
N VAL A 202 5.90 8.59 2.23
CA VAL A 202 5.63 9.86 2.91
C VAL A 202 5.49 9.63 4.41
N ARG A 203 5.45 10.73 5.17
CA ARG A 203 5.28 10.78 6.61
C ARG A 203 4.10 11.67 6.97
N LEU A 204 3.19 11.13 7.78
CA LEU A 204 2.28 11.92 8.60
C LEU A 204 2.97 12.22 9.92
N ASP A 205 3.21 13.48 10.21
CA ASP A 205 3.70 13.95 11.51
C ASP A 205 2.58 14.67 12.26
N GLY A 206 2.55 14.53 13.58
CA GLY A 206 1.63 15.25 14.45
C GLY A 206 0.93 14.35 15.45
N SER A 207 -0.05 14.89 16.16
CA SER A 207 -0.84 14.12 17.14
C SER A 207 -2.03 13.48 16.43
N LEU A 208 -1.79 12.33 15.83
CA LEU A 208 -2.78 11.60 15.03
C LEU A 208 -3.65 10.74 15.94
N SER A 209 -4.96 10.99 15.90
CA SER A 209 -5.93 10.25 16.70
C SER A 209 -6.45 9.04 15.91
N PRO A 210 -6.43 7.81 16.46
CA PRO A 210 -7.10 6.71 15.81
C PRO A 210 -8.62 6.89 15.85
N VAL A 211 -9.30 6.55 14.77
CA VAL A 211 -10.75 6.40 14.78
C VAL A 211 -11.09 5.00 15.28
N LEU A 212 -11.69 4.93 16.47
CA LEU A 212 -12.05 3.64 17.08
C LEU A 212 -13.08 2.88 16.25
N ARG A 213 -12.99 1.55 16.32
CA ARG A 213 -13.88 0.60 15.65
C ARG A 213 -14.47 -0.34 16.68
N THR A 214 -15.67 -0.84 16.40
CA THR A 214 -16.29 -1.87 17.24
C THR A 214 -16.03 -3.24 16.62
N ASN A 215 -15.37 -4.14 17.34
CA ASN A 215 -15.14 -5.51 16.87
C ASN A 215 -16.44 -6.35 16.92
N THR A 216 -16.38 -7.59 16.44
CA THR A 216 -17.53 -8.52 16.43
C THR A 216 -18.06 -8.88 17.83
N MET A 217 -17.28 -8.61 18.88
CA MET A 217 -17.65 -8.82 20.28
C MET A 217 -18.21 -7.57 20.95
N GLY A 218 -18.29 -6.43 20.23
CA GLY A 218 -18.81 -5.17 20.78
C GLY A 218 -17.76 -4.29 21.47
N GLU A 219 -16.48 -4.64 21.39
CA GLU A 219 -15.39 -3.91 22.05
C GLU A 219 -14.78 -2.86 21.11
N GLN A 220 -14.32 -1.74 21.67
CA GLN A 220 -13.59 -0.72 20.90
C GLN A 220 -12.17 -1.19 20.61
N THR A 221 -11.71 -1.03 19.38
CA THR A 221 -10.36 -1.34 18.90
C THR A 221 -9.82 -0.23 18.00
N VAL A 222 -8.51 -0.03 18.04
CA VAL A 222 -7.77 0.88 17.15
C VAL A 222 -7.57 0.23 15.78
N VAL A 223 -7.33 -1.07 15.78
CA VAL A 223 -7.01 -1.85 14.58
C VAL A 223 -8.29 -2.54 14.12
N GLY A 224 -8.76 -2.14 12.94
CA GLY A 224 -9.97 -2.67 12.33
C GLY A 224 -9.77 -4.05 11.70
N SER A 225 -10.85 -4.55 11.09
CA SER A 225 -10.84 -5.77 10.28
C SER A 225 -9.68 -5.73 9.28
N TYR A 226 -8.95 -6.84 9.16
CA TYR A 226 -7.78 -6.99 8.28
C TYR A 226 -6.55 -6.15 8.65
N GLY A 227 -6.49 -5.55 9.84
CA GLY A 227 -5.27 -4.91 10.35
C GLY A 227 -5.07 -3.45 9.90
N ASN A 228 -6.12 -2.80 9.39
CA ASN A 228 -6.07 -1.40 8.99
C ASN A 228 -6.35 -0.48 10.18
N ILE A 229 -5.69 0.66 10.23
CA ILE A 229 -5.93 1.75 11.19
C ILE A 229 -6.47 2.94 10.41
N HIS A 230 -7.42 3.67 10.97
CA HIS A 230 -7.83 4.96 10.44
C HIS A 230 -7.36 6.04 11.39
N VAL A 231 -6.72 7.08 10.85
CA VAL A 231 -6.20 8.18 11.64
C VAL A 231 -6.81 9.50 11.19
N GLU A 232 -7.14 10.34 12.17
CA GLU A 232 -7.54 11.73 11.97
C GLU A 232 -6.38 12.65 12.35
N ASN A 233 -6.12 13.65 11.51
CA ASN A 233 -5.08 14.67 11.75
C ASN A 233 -5.65 16.00 12.26
N GLY A 234 -6.80 15.98 12.95
CA GLY A 234 -7.42 17.19 13.52
C GLY A 234 -7.98 18.21 12.50
N THR A 235 -7.81 17.98 11.19
CA THR A 235 -8.45 18.73 10.10
C THR A 235 -9.71 18.01 9.61
N GLU A 236 -10.77 18.79 9.36
CA GLU A 236 -12.05 18.29 8.84
C GLU A 236 -11.82 17.62 7.47
N GLY A 237 -12.14 16.33 7.34
CA GLY A 237 -11.92 15.53 6.13
C GLY A 237 -10.58 14.77 6.03
N GLY A 238 -9.68 14.93 7.01
CA GLY A 238 -8.35 14.30 7.04
C GLY A 238 -8.30 12.84 7.51
N LEU A 239 -9.31 12.03 7.19
CA LEU A 239 -9.36 10.61 7.54
C LEU A 239 -8.44 9.82 6.61
N VAL A 240 -7.30 9.35 7.12
CA VAL A 240 -6.36 8.54 6.34
C VAL A 240 -6.44 7.08 6.77
N GLN A 241 -6.65 6.19 5.79
CA GLN A 241 -6.46 4.76 6.03
C GLN A 241 -4.97 4.42 6.00
N VAL A 242 -4.50 3.82 7.09
CA VAL A 242 -3.19 3.19 7.23
C VAL A 242 -3.38 1.68 7.12
N GLY A 243 -2.96 1.12 5.99
CA GLY A 243 -3.06 -0.30 5.71
C GLY A 243 -1.76 -1.06 5.95
N ASN A 244 -1.87 -2.38 5.85
CA ASN A 244 -0.80 -3.33 6.12
C ASN A 244 -0.40 -4.18 4.90
N LYS A 245 -0.93 -3.90 3.71
CA LYS A 245 -0.84 -4.77 2.53
C LYS A 245 0.59 -5.18 2.17
N VAL A 246 1.56 -4.29 2.38
CA VAL A 246 2.94 -4.49 1.92
C VAL A 246 3.73 -5.43 2.84
N TYR A 247 3.43 -5.46 4.13
CA TYR A 247 4.08 -6.38 5.07
C TYR A 247 3.20 -7.53 5.53
N TYR A 248 1.89 -7.42 5.34
CA TYR A 248 0.94 -8.49 5.62
C TYR A 248 0.97 -9.56 4.54
N ILE A 249 1.25 -10.79 4.92
CA ILE A 249 1.12 -11.96 4.06
C ILE A 249 0.01 -12.81 4.68
N GLY A 250 -1.12 -12.91 4.00
CA GLY A 250 -2.25 -13.72 4.47
C GLY A 250 -1.80 -15.17 4.69
N GLY A 251 -1.89 -15.65 5.93
CA GLY A 251 -1.48 -17.01 6.32
C GLY A 251 -0.02 -17.16 6.77
N ALA A 252 0.80 -16.11 6.69
CA ALA A 252 2.12 -16.12 7.32
C ALA A 252 1.98 -16.19 8.85
N GLN A 253 2.79 -17.05 9.46
CA GLN A 253 2.74 -17.32 10.90
C GLN A 253 3.69 -16.40 11.69
N SER A 254 4.62 -15.72 11.01
CA SER A 254 5.57 -14.84 11.67
C SER A 254 4.86 -13.56 12.16
N ALA A 255 5.20 -13.12 13.37
CA ALA A 255 4.65 -11.91 13.97
C ALA A 255 4.90 -10.66 13.09
N CYS A 256 6.00 -10.66 12.32
CA CYS A 256 6.35 -9.56 11.41
C CYS A 256 5.40 -9.39 10.22
N HIS A 257 4.58 -10.38 9.92
CA HIS A 257 3.60 -10.34 8.84
C HIS A 257 2.16 -10.25 9.34
N GLN A 258 1.97 -10.17 10.66
CA GLN A 258 0.67 -9.93 11.27
C GLN A 258 0.38 -8.43 11.35
N GLY A 259 -0.90 -8.08 11.49
CA GLY A 259 -1.32 -6.70 11.71
C GLY A 259 -0.68 -6.07 12.94
N PRO A 260 -0.74 -4.74 13.06
CA PRO A 260 -0.33 -4.05 14.29
C PRO A 260 -1.27 -4.40 15.44
N VAL A 261 -0.78 -4.26 16.67
CA VAL A 261 -1.49 -4.56 17.92
C VAL A 261 -1.42 -3.33 18.81
N TYR A 262 -2.58 -2.85 19.23
CA TYR A 262 -2.75 -1.77 20.20
C TYR A 262 -3.92 -2.10 21.12
N SER A 263 -3.62 -2.42 22.37
CA SER A 263 -4.59 -2.69 23.44
C SER A 263 -5.13 -1.40 24.06
N ASP A 264 -4.34 -0.32 24.09
CA ASP A 264 -4.79 0.99 24.55
C ASP A 264 -5.53 1.75 23.43
N VAL A 265 -6.84 1.91 23.61
CA VAL A 265 -7.69 2.70 22.72
C VAL A 265 -7.42 4.20 22.77
N ASN A 266 -6.64 4.68 23.74
CA ASN A 266 -6.23 6.08 23.85
C ASN A 266 -4.84 6.33 23.24
N VAL A 267 -4.28 5.36 22.51
CA VAL A 267 -3.02 5.54 21.78
C VAL A 267 -3.12 6.74 20.84
N MET A 268 -2.07 7.54 20.80
CA MET A 268 -1.90 8.66 19.88
C MET A 268 -0.65 8.39 19.07
N PHE A 269 -0.76 8.47 17.74
CA PHE A 269 0.41 8.32 16.89
C PHE A 269 1.09 9.67 16.69
N ASN A 270 2.39 9.74 16.96
CA ASN A 270 3.21 10.91 16.67
C ASN A 270 3.64 10.94 15.20
N ARG A 271 3.77 9.75 14.60
CA ARG A 271 4.31 9.56 13.25
C ARG A 271 3.72 8.32 12.59
N VAL A 272 3.40 8.42 11.30
CA VAL A 272 3.15 7.29 10.41
C VAL A 272 3.90 7.48 9.09
N ASP A 273 4.83 6.59 8.78
CA ASP A 273 5.55 6.50 7.50
C ASP A 273 4.89 5.45 6.61
N GLY A 274 4.62 5.74 5.34
CA GLY A 274 4.00 4.77 4.45
C GLY A 274 4.02 5.18 2.99
N PHE A 275 3.72 4.23 2.11
CA PHE A 275 3.60 4.50 0.69
C PHE A 275 2.17 4.93 0.36
N ILE A 276 2.02 6.04 -0.36
CA ILE A 276 0.73 6.41 -0.94
C ILE A 276 0.41 5.39 -2.01
N TYR A 277 -0.60 4.56 -1.78
CA TYR A 277 -0.89 3.39 -2.60
C TYR A 277 -2.37 3.24 -2.87
N LYS A 278 -2.67 2.90 -4.12
CA LYS A 278 -4.01 2.57 -4.58
C LYS A 278 -4.30 1.10 -4.31
N ASN A 279 -4.99 0.83 -3.20
CA ASN A 279 -5.52 -0.50 -2.91
C ASN A 279 -6.92 -0.64 -3.50
N PHE A 280 -7.01 -1.25 -4.68
CA PHE A 280 -8.25 -1.35 -5.45
C PHE A 280 -8.86 0.03 -5.72
N CYS A 281 -9.88 0.46 -4.96
CA CYS A 281 -10.52 1.77 -5.11
C CYS A 281 -10.08 2.81 -4.08
N ILE A 282 -9.28 2.43 -3.10
CA ILE A 282 -8.96 3.29 -1.95
C ILE A 282 -7.51 3.75 -2.03
N TRP A 283 -7.30 5.06 -1.89
CA TRP A 283 -5.98 5.62 -1.64
C TRP A 283 -5.69 5.58 -0.14
N SER A 284 -4.52 5.06 0.21
CA SER A 284 -4.15 4.76 1.59
C SER A 284 -2.64 4.85 1.77
N LEU A 285 -2.20 4.95 3.02
CA LEU A 285 -0.79 4.73 3.37
C LEU A 285 -0.58 3.26 3.67
N GLN A 286 0.39 2.64 3.01
CA GLN A 286 0.78 1.27 3.32
C GLN A 286 2.11 1.28 4.05
N LEU A 287 2.12 0.79 5.28
CA LEU A 287 3.37 0.62 6.02
C LEU A 287 4.18 -0.50 5.38
N THR A 288 5.49 -0.48 5.59
CA THR A 288 6.40 -1.61 5.29
C THR A 288 6.81 -2.39 6.52
N ASN A 289 6.68 -1.80 7.71
CA ASN A 289 7.16 -2.38 8.96
C ASN A 289 6.45 -1.73 10.16
N LYS A 290 5.58 -2.48 10.84
CA LYS A 290 4.83 -2.01 12.02
C LYS A 290 5.68 -1.65 13.24
N CYS A 291 6.97 -2.01 13.24
CA CYS A 291 7.89 -1.71 14.34
C CYS A 291 8.68 -0.42 14.13
N THR A 292 8.77 0.08 12.90
CA THR A 292 9.58 1.26 12.58
C THR A 292 8.82 2.35 11.86
N ASP A 293 7.79 2.00 11.09
CA ASP A 293 7.04 2.97 10.30
C ASP A 293 5.93 3.68 11.09
N ILE A 294 5.64 3.28 12.33
CA ILE A 294 4.65 3.92 13.19
C ILE A 294 5.25 4.25 14.56
N ASP A 295 4.88 5.40 15.11
CA ASP A 295 5.27 5.83 16.46
C ASP A 295 4.01 6.21 17.26
N PRO A 296 3.70 5.55 18.39
CA PRO A 296 4.44 4.42 18.96
C PRO A 296 4.43 3.19 18.03
N PRO A 297 5.45 2.32 18.13
CA PRO A 297 5.44 1.04 17.41
C PRO A 297 4.34 0.12 17.95
N SER A 298 3.97 -0.88 17.17
CA SER A 298 3.06 -1.96 17.58
C SER A 298 3.52 -2.61 18.89
N GLU A 299 2.60 -2.94 19.80
CA GLU A 299 2.92 -3.43 21.15
C GLU A 299 3.81 -4.69 21.12
N ASP A 300 3.52 -5.62 20.21
CA ASP A 300 4.29 -6.84 20.01
C ASP A 300 5.73 -6.60 19.50
N CYS A 301 6.03 -5.42 18.95
CA CYS A 301 7.40 -5.03 18.63
C CYS A 301 8.24 -4.77 19.88
N VAL A 302 7.62 -4.22 20.93
CA VAL A 302 8.29 -3.82 22.16
C VAL A 302 8.33 -4.98 23.14
N GLU A 303 7.20 -5.66 23.33
CA GLU A 303 7.04 -6.72 24.32
C GLU A 303 7.90 -7.94 23.98
N ASP A 304 7.96 -8.31 22.70
CA ASP A 304 8.71 -9.49 22.23
C ASP A 304 10.13 -9.15 21.76
N ASN A 305 10.55 -7.88 21.83
CA ASN A 305 11.76 -7.36 21.14
C ASN A 305 11.80 -7.80 19.66
N LEU A 306 10.64 -7.81 19.00
CA LEU A 306 10.51 -8.27 17.63
C LEU A 306 11.20 -7.27 16.69
N VAL A 307 12.17 -7.77 15.92
CA VAL A 307 12.86 -7.01 14.88
C VAL A 307 12.39 -7.53 13.53
N CYS A 308 11.58 -6.71 12.85
CA CYS A 308 11.11 -7.02 11.51
C CYS A 308 12.06 -6.46 10.45
N PRO A 309 12.43 -7.27 9.44
CA PRO A 309 13.29 -6.84 8.34
C PRO A 309 12.58 -5.92 7.36
#